data_AF-A0A0U5FY57-F1
#
_entry.id   AF-A0A0U5FY57-F1
#
_cell.length_a   1.000
_cell.length_b   1.000
_cell.length_c   1.000
_cell.angle_alpha   90.00
_cell.angle_beta   90.00
_cell.angle_gamma   90.00
#
_symmetry.space_group_name_H-M   'P 1'
#
loop_
_entity.id
_entity.type
_entity.pdbx_description
1 polymer ?
#
loop_
_entity_poly.entity_id
_entity_poly.type
_entity_poly.pdbx_seq_one_letter_code
_entity_poly.pdbx_strand_id
1 'polypeptide(L)'
;MSAPNEAFYLFPKLPPEIRLAIWRECLPYPHVMELDYQQEEIIWDEDPQCRRNGRITSINAGPPLISRVCRESRAVAFERGHPQLLPDPNVPDTDDFCKYMPRNPWLDTARDIVHLNWEPWVDIDWGTYEMGDPVRCLMWYAALTRCREHSIMIGLLQTFQGRKNPDQPDPQYRWTRAELADLMRTRPSWTVVVLPPVVIHANAKTGAGLFGLLTDARVQLVDADDEARVAKFVALGEACNVTIGARVGKKELALAKEELRDAVSWFFGSEDKAPVMRPVVMFRLCTGTECQPFYCK
;
A
#
# COMPACT_ATOMS: atom_id res chain seq x y z
N MET A 1 -31.68 -23.28 22.77
CA MET A 1 -31.60 -21.83 23.05
C MET A 1 -31.31 -21.15 21.73
N SER A 2 -32.30 -20.49 21.14
CA SER A 2 -32.15 -19.75 19.87
C SER A 2 -31.35 -18.47 20.11
N ALA A 3 -30.27 -18.27 19.35
CA ALA A 3 -29.58 -16.98 19.31
C ALA A 3 -30.58 -15.88 18.93
N PRO A 4 -30.58 -14.72 19.61
CA PRO A 4 -31.41 -13.60 19.18
C PRO A 4 -30.97 -13.20 17.77
N ASN A 5 -31.96 -13.10 16.89
CA ASN A 5 -31.82 -12.62 15.52
C ASN A 5 -31.62 -11.10 15.58
N GLU A 6 -30.47 -10.64 16.06
CA GLU A 6 -30.11 -9.22 16.17
C GLU A 6 -29.75 -8.63 14.80
N ALA A 7 -30.56 -8.91 13.78
CA ALA A 7 -30.52 -8.11 12.57
C ALA A 7 -31.07 -6.72 12.93
N PHE A 8 -30.30 -5.66 12.67
CA PHE A 8 -30.75 -4.28 12.84
C PHE A 8 -31.92 -3.99 11.86
N TYR A 9 -33.14 -4.27 12.32
CA TYR A 9 -34.37 -4.29 11.53
C TYR A 9 -34.81 -2.91 11.03
N LEU A 10 -34.19 -1.83 11.52
CA LEU A 10 -34.47 -0.47 11.09
C LEU A 10 -33.77 -0.13 9.77
N PHE A 11 -32.64 -0.77 9.44
CA PHE A 11 -31.92 -0.45 8.21
C PHE A 11 -32.76 -0.64 6.94
N PRO A 12 -33.48 -1.76 6.75
CA PRO A 12 -34.36 -1.91 5.58
C PRO A 12 -35.54 -0.93 5.52
N LYS A 13 -35.88 -0.26 6.63
CA LYS A 13 -36.96 0.73 6.70
C LYS A 13 -36.52 2.14 6.29
N LEU A 14 -35.21 2.38 6.15
CA LEU A 14 -34.68 3.65 5.69
C LEU A 14 -35.00 3.84 4.20
N PRO A 15 -35.21 5.10 3.74
CA PRO A 15 -35.32 5.41 2.33
C PRO A 15 -34.10 4.88 1.53
N PRO A 16 -34.28 4.41 0.28
CA PRO A 16 -33.18 3.87 -0.52
C PRO A 16 -31.96 4.78 -0.60
N GLU A 17 -32.15 6.09 -0.71
CA GLU A 17 -31.10 7.09 -0.81
C GLU A 17 -30.20 7.10 0.43
N ILE A 18 -30.81 6.96 1.62
CA ILE A 18 -30.08 6.90 2.89
C ILE A 18 -29.32 5.58 3.03
N ARG A 19 -29.93 4.46 2.62
CA ARG A 19 -29.26 3.15 2.66
C ARG A 19 -28.04 3.13 1.74
N LEU A 20 -28.17 3.67 0.52
CA LEU A 20 -27.06 3.82 -0.42
C LEU A 20 -25.97 4.76 0.11
N ALA A 21 -26.34 5.89 0.73
CA ALA A 21 -25.38 6.78 1.36
C ALA A 21 -24.59 6.08 2.47
N ILE A 22 -25.27 5.35 3.37
CA ILE A 22 -24.60 4.55 4.42
C ILE A 22 -23.63 3.55 3.79
N TRP A 23 -24.02 2.81 2.75
CA TRP A 23 -23.11 1.89 2.10
C TRP A 23 -21.89 2.56 1.48
N ARG A 24 -22.05 3.76 0.89
CA ARG A 24 -20.93 4.52 0.33
C ARG A 24 -19.95 5.00 1.40
N GLU A 25 -20.45 5.37 2.58
CA GLU A 25 -19.65 5.77 3.74
C GLU A 25 -18.94 4.58 4.40
N CYS A 26 -19.48 3.38 4.26
CA CYS A 26 -18.85 2.16 4.78
C CYS A 26 -17.79 1.56 3.85
N LEU A 27 -17.63 2.07 2.61
CA LEU A 27 -16.52 1.66 1.75
C LEU A 27 -15.19 2.09 2.37
N PRO A 28 -14.13 1.28 2.27
CA PRO A 28 -12.84 1.63 2.84
C PRO A 28 -12.28 2.90 2.18
N TYR A 29 -11.79 3.83 3.01
CA TYR A 29 -11.15 5.05 2.53
C TYR A 29 -10.08 5.57 3.51
N PRO A 30 -8.84 5.82 3.05
CA PRO A 30 -8.30 5.38 1.75
C PRO A 30 -8.04 3.88 1.74
N HIS A 31 -8.36 3.21 0.63
CA HIS A 31 -7.86 1.87 0.32
C HIS A 31 -6.58 2.01 -0.52
N VAL A 32 -5.62 1.13 -0.26
CA VAL A 32 -4.31 1.13 -0.91
C VAL A 32 -4.26 -0.07 -1.83
N MET A 33 -4.33 0.16 -3.14
CA MET A 33 -4.09 -0.87 -4.15
C MET A 33 -2.59 -1.08 -4.28
N GLU A 34 -2.09 -2.21 -3.78
CA GLU A 34 -0.72 -2.64 -4.03
C GLU A 34 -0.63 -3.26 -5.43
N LEU A 35 0.26 -2.72 -6.27
CA LEU A 35 0.48 -3.22 -7.61
C LEU A 35 1.20 -4.56 -7.61
N ASP A 36 2.10 -4.77 -6.67
CA ASP A 36 2.97 -5.93 -6.60
C ASP A 36 3.15 -6.43 -5.17
N TYR A 37 3.72 -7.62 -5.04
CA TYR A 37 4.04 -8.20 -3.74
C TYR A 37 5.31 -7.60 -3.15
N GLN A 38 5.26 -7.33 -1.85
CA GLN A 38 6.45 -6.99 -1.07
C GLN A 38 7.48 -8.12 -1.11
N GLN A 39 8.71 -7.77 -1.48
CA GLN A 39 9.83 -8.70 -1.52
C GLN A 39 10.45 -8.80 -0.13
N GLU A 40 10.02 -9.81 0.62
CA GLU A 40 10.32 -9.98 2.05
C GLU A 40 11.83 -9.97 2.33
N GLU A 41 12.63 -10.55 1.43
CA GLU A 41 14.10 -10.65 1.52
C GLU A 41 14.83 -9.32 1.31
N ILE A 42 14.18 -8.36 0.63
CA ILE A 42 14.75 -7.02 0.37
C ILE A 42 14.31 -6.03 1.45
N ILE A 43 13.09 -6.21 1.97
CA ILE A 43 12.48 -5.30 2.95
C ILE A 43 12.99 -5.59 4.37
N TRP A 44 13.36 -6.84 4.67
CA TRP A 44 13.81 -7.26 6.00
C TRP A 44 15.16 -7.97 5.92
N ASP A 45 16.20 -7.34 6.47
CA ASP A 45 17.56 -7.87 6.54
C ASP A 45 17.67 -9.19 7.34
N GLU A 46 16.73 -9.43 8.27
CA GLU A 46 16.66 -10.61 9.14
C GLU A 46 15.20 -11.10 9.21
N ASP A 47 15.00 -12.42 9.04
CA ASP A 47 13.76 -13.24 9.10
C ASP A 47 12.42 -12.47 9.01
N PRO A 48 11.57 -12.69 7.98
CA PRO A 48 10.43 -11.82 7.71
C PRO A 48 9.54 -11.59 8.93
N GLN A 49 9.22 -10.31 9.19
CA GLN A 49 8.37 -9.91 10.32
C GLN A 49 7.02 -10.64 10.30
N CYS A 50 6.59 -11.14 9.13
CA CYS A 50 5.40 -11.97 8.98
C CYS A 50 5.54 -12.93 7.79
N ARG A 51 5.55 -14.25 8.06
CA ARG A 51 5.50 -15.31 7.02
C ARG A 51 4.23 -15.33 6.16
N ARG A 52 3.29 -14.43 6.43
CA ARG A 52 2.03 -14.27 5.71
C ARG A 52 1.94 -12.90 5.03
N ASN A 53 3.05 -12.19 4.87
CA ASN A 53 3.04 -10.85 4.30
C ASN A 53 2.46 -10.85 2.88
N GLY A 54 2.85 -11.80 2.04
CA GLY A 54 2.24 -11.96 0.71
C GLY A 54 0.72 -12.21 0.77
N ARG A 55 0.23 -12.93 1.79
CA ARG A 55 -1.21 -13.15 1.98
C ARG A 55 -1.96 -11.87 2.35
N ILE A 56 -1.31 -10.89 2.99
CA ILE A 56 -1.90 -9.57 3.24
C ILE A 56 -2.22 -8.91 1.91
N THR A 57 -1.23 -8.83 1.00
CA THR A 57 -1.40 -8.28 -0.35
C THR A 57 -2.47 -9.04 -1.14
N SER A 58 -2.49 -10.38 -1.13
CA SER A 58 -3.52 -11.14 -1.85
C SER A 58 -4.96 -10.87 -1.34
N ILE A 59 -5.13 -10.64 -0.04
CA ILE A 59 -6.46 -10.31 0.51
C ILE A 59 -6.82 -8.86 0.21
N ASN A 60 -5.85 -7.95 0.32
CA ASN A 60 -6.01 -6.52 0.03
C ASN A 60 -6.33 -6.27 -1.46
N ALA A 61 -5.81 -7.11 -2.36
CA ALA A 61 -6.13 -7.06 -3.79
C ALA A 61 -7.56 -7.50 -4.15
N GLY A 62 -8.36 -8.00 -3.19
CA GLY A 62 -9.73 -8.43 -3.44
C GLY A 62 -10.75 -7.29 -3.28
N PRO A 63 -12.01 -7.48 -3.74
CA PRO A 63 -13.09 -6.55 -3.43
C PRO A 63 -13.27 -6.37 -1.91
N PRO A 64 -13.63 -5.17 -1.43
CA PRO A 64 -13.77 -4.91 -0.01
C PRO A 64 -14.81 -5.83 0.62
N LEU A 65 -14.62 -6.23 1.88
CA LEU A 65 -15.48 -7.21 2.55
C LEU A 65 -16.95 -6.78 2.56
N ILE A 66 -17.20 -5.47 2.58
CA ILE A 66 -18.55 -4.93 2.54
C ILE A 66 -19.34 -5.38 1.30
N SER A 67 -18.68 -5.60 0.16
CA SER A 67 -19.29 -6.11 -1.08
C SER A 67 -19.93 -7.50 -0.95
N ARG A 68 -19.65 -8.20 0.16
CA ARG A 68 -20.18 -9.54 0.47
C ARG A 68 -21.38 -9.51 1.41
N VAL A 69 -21.72 -8.37 2.00
CA VAL A 69 -22.81 -8.25 3.01
C VAL A 69 -24.18 -8.49 2.38
N CYS A 70 -24.52 -7.77 1.31
CA CYS A 70 -25.79 -7.92 0.61
C CYS A 70 -25.69 -7.43 -0.86
N ARG A 71 -26.74 -7.63 -1.65
CA ARG A 71 -26.77 -7.20 -3.06
C ARG A 71 -26.62 -5.69 -3.22
N GLU A 72 -27.22 -4.91 -2.32
CA GLU A 72 -27.17 -3.45 -2.39
C GLU A 72 -25.78 -2.90 -2.10
N SER A 73 -25.13 -3.37 -1.02
CA SER A 73 -23.75 -2.98 -0.73
C SER A 73 -22.78 -3.44 -1.82
N ARG A 74 -22.99 -4.63 -2.40
CA ARG A 74 -22.22 -5.07 -3.57
C ARG A 74 -22.39 -4.11 -4.74
N ALA A 75 -23.63 -3.74 -5.08
CA ALA A 75 -23.87 -2.80 -6.18
C ALA A 75 -23.13 -1.47 -5.94
N VAL A 76 -23.16 -0.97 -4.69
CA VAL A 76 -22.44 0.26 -4.29
C VAL A 76 -20.92 0.12 -4.44
N ALA A 77 -20.32 -0.99 -3.99
CA ALA A 77 -18.88 -1.22 -4.16
C ALA A 77 -18.47 -1.27 -5.64
N PHE A 78 -19.32 -1.84 -6.50
CA PHE A 78 -19.09 -1.96 -7.94
C PHE A 78 -19.53 -0.73 -8.75
N GLU A 79 -19.98 0.37 -8.11
CA GLU A 79 -20.25 1.64 -8.83
C GLU A 79 -18.95 2.25 -9.39
N ARG A 80 -17.84 2.06 -8.67
CA ARG A 80 -16.53 2.67 -8.96
C ARG A 80 -15.35 1.72 -8.82
N GLY A 81 -15.56 0.58 -8.16
CA GLY A 81 -14.55 -0.44 -7.93
C GLY A 81 -14.73 -1.66 -8.81
N HIS A 82 -13.62 -2.11 -9.42
CA HIS A 82 -13.62 -3.31 -10.26
C HIS A 82 -12.29 -4.06 -10.15
N PRO A 83 -12.29 -5.40 -10.32
CA PRO A 83 -11.05 -6.14 -10.56
C PRO A 83 -10.46 -5.69 -11.89
N GLN A 84 -9.18 -5.34 -11.89
CA GLN A 84 -8.45 -4.96 -13.09
C GLN A 84 -8.07 -6.20 -13.90
N LEU A 85 -8.07 -6.10 -15.22
CA LEU A 85 -7.61 -7.17 -16.10
C LEU A 85 -6.09 -7.10 -16.21
N LEU A 86 -5.43 -8.26 -16.17
CA LEU A 86 -3.98 -8.37 -16.31
C LEU A 86 -3.61 -9.45 -17.34
N PRO A 87 -2.69 -9.16 -18.28
CA PRO A 87 -2.20 -7.82 -18.61
C PRO A 87 -3.34 -6.92 -19.13
N ASP A 88 -3.24 -5.61 -18.93
CA ASP A 88 -4.20 -4.67 -19.51
C ASP A 88 -3.79 -4.42 -20.97
N PRO A 89 -4.62 -4.80 -21.96
CA PRO A 89 -4.26 -4.66 -23.37
C PRO A 89 -4.06 -3.20 -23.81
N ASN A 90 -4.45 -2.22 -22.98
CA ASN A 90 -4.24 -0.81 -23.24
C ASN A 90 -2.96 -0.26 -22.60
N VAL A 91 -2.22 -1.10 -21.85
CA VAL A 91 -1.02 -0.70 -21.10
C VAL A 91 0.12 -1.65 -21.45
N PRO A 92 0.92 -1.32 -22.48
CA PRO A 92 2.06 -2.15 -22.87
C PRO A 92 3.02 -2.42 -21.71
N ASP A 93 3.14 -1.47 -20.77
CA ASP A 93 3.99 -1.62 -19.58
C ASP A 93 3.48 -2.71 -18.60
N THR A 94 2.22 -3.15 -18.71
CA THR A 94 1.67 -4.25 -17.91
C THR A 94 1.90 -5.64 -18.52
N ASP A 95 2.23 -5.75 -19.81
CA ASP A 95 2.34 -7.04 -20.49
C ASP A 95 3.32 -7.97 -19.77
N ASP A 96 4.48 -7.44 -19.37
CA ASP A 96 5.46 -8.20 -18.61
C ASP A 96 5.44 -7.92 -17.10
N PHE A 97 5.15 -6.69 -16.68
CA PHE A 97 5.13 -6.35 -15.25
C PHE A 97 3.99 -7.07 -14.50
N CYS A 98 2.92 -7.47 -15.20
CA CYS A 98 1.80 -8.20 -14.59
C CYS A 98 2.21 -9.49 -13.86
N LYS A 99 3.40 -10.04 -14.15
CA LYS A 99 3.95 -11.22 -13.47
C LYS A 99 4.26 -10.97 -11.99
N TYR A 100 4.53 -9.72 -11.60
CA TYR A 100 4.70 -9.31 -10.20
C TYR A 100 3.39 -8.96 -9.51
N MET A 101 2.34 -8.75 -10.28
CA MET A 101 1.10 -8.20 -9.77
C MET A 101 0.20 -9.28 -9.15
N PRO A 102 -0.60 -8.94 -8.12
CA PRO A 102 -1.68 -9.80 -7.67
C PRO A 102 -2.65 -10.09 -8.83
N ARG A 103 -3.24 -11.30 -8.86
CA ARG A 103 -4.21 -11.63 -9.90
C ARG A 103 -5.47 -10.79 -9.75
N ASN A 104 -5.82 -10.06 -10.81
CA ASN A 104 -7.01 -9.21 -10.90
C ASN A 104 -7.18 -8.26 -9.70
N PRO A 105 -6.23 -7.35 -9.46
CA PRO A 105 -6.26 -6.49 -8.29
C PRO A 105 -7.48 -5.58 -8.33
N TRP A 106 -8.13 -5.39 -7.19
CA TRP A 106 -9.24 -4.46 -7.05
C TRP A 106 -8.76 -3.02 -7.08
N LEU A 107 -9.45 -2.18 -7.86
CA LEU A 107 -9.23 -0.75 -7.89
C LEU A 107 -10.57 -0.01 -7.81
N ASP A 108 -10.75 0.81 -6.78
CA ASP A 108 -11.79 1.83 -6.68
C ASP A 108 -11.28 3.19 -7.18
N THR A 109 -11.70 3.53 -8.41
CA THR A 109 -11.32 4.77 -9.09
C THR A 109 -11.70 6.05 -8.33
N ALA A 110 -12.61 6.00 -7.37
CA ALA A 110 -13.00 7.18 -6.59
C ALA A 110 -12.11 7.40 -5.35
N ARG A 111 -11.44 6.37 -4.84
CA ARG A 111 -10.93 6.31 -3.47
C ARG A 111 -9.49 5.83 -3.33
N ASP A 112 -9.03 5.01 -4.26
CA ASP A 112 -7.81 4.25 -4.07
C ASP A 112 -6.55 5.05 -4.34
N ILE A 113 -5.56 4.82 -3.48
CA ILE A 113 -4.16 5.16 -3.71
C ILE A 113 -3.50 3.95 -4.35
N VAL A 114 -2.66 4.15 -5.35
CA VAL A 114 -1.90 3.06 -5.98
C VAL A 114 -0.49 3.06 -5.41
N HIS A 115 -0.04 1.90 -4.94
CA HIS A 115 1.25 1.72 -4.29
C HIS A 115 2.10 0.68 -5.01
N LEU A 116 3.38 1.00 -5.21
CA LEU A 116 4.39 0.13 -5.76
C LEU A 116 5.39 -0.26 -4.66
N ASN A 117 5.39 -1.55 -4.32
CA ASN A 117 6.36 -2.15 -3.39
C ASN A 117 7.70 -2.45 -4.07
N TRP A 118 7.70 -2.63 -5.39
CA TRP A 118 8.88 -2.99 -6.18
C TRP A 118 10.01 -1.99 -5.97
N GLU A 119 11.21 -2.52 -5.81
CA GLU A 119 12.44 -1.75 -5.76
C GLU A 119 13.43 -2.30 -6.81
N PRO A 120 14.26 -1.45 -7.44
CA PRO A 120 15.19 -1.88 -8.48
C PRO A 120 16.16 -3.01 -8.12
N TRP A 121 16.44 -3.24 -6.83
CA TRP A 121 17.22 -4.40 -6.39
C TRP A 121 16.60 -5.74 -6.78
N VAL A 122 15.27 -5.81 -6.93
CA VAL A 122 14.55 -7.00 -7.41
C VAL A 122 15.04 -7.42 -8.79
N ASP A 123 15.16 -6.45 -9.71
CA ASP A 123 15.62 -6.74 -11.06
C ASP A 123 17.07 -7.21 -11.07
N ILE A 124 17.89 -6.63 -10.18
CA ILE A 124 19.29 -6.98 -10.03
C ILE A 124 19.46 -8.44 -9.58
N ASP A 125 18.73 -8.81 -8.53
CA ASP A 125 18.82 -10.13 -7.93
C ASP A 125 18.21 -11.22 -8.83
N TRP A 126 17.08 -10.93 -9.47
CA TRP A 126 16.33 -11.93 -10.25
C TRP A 126 16.64 -11.92 -11.74
N GLY A 127 17.38 -10.92 -12.23
CA GLY A 127 17.72 -10.79 -13.65
C GLY A 127 16.52 -10.42 -14.52
N THR A 128 15.56 -9.67 -13.99
CA THR A 128 14.22 -9.48 -14.57
C THR A 128 14.00 -8.13 -15.27
N TYR A 129 15.08 -7.51 -15.72
CA TYR A 129 15.08 -6.15 -16.32
C TYR A 129 14.12 -5.95 -17.50
N GLU A 130 13.81 -7.04 -18.23
CA GLU A 130 12.89 -7.02 -19.37
C GLU A 130 11.42 -6.93 -18.95
N MET A 131 11.08 -7.05 -17.65
CA MET A 131 9.72 -7.30 -17.20
C MET A 131 8.81 -6.06 -17.07
N GLY A 132 8.76 -5.23 -18.10
CA GLY A 132 7.90 -4.03 -18.14
C GLY A 132 8.36 -2.89 -17.22
N ASP A 133 7.70 -1.74 -17.30
CA ASP A 133 8.08 -0.52 -16.57
C ASP A 133 7.21 -0.32 -15.31
N PRO A 134 7.73 -0.59 -14.09
CA PRO A 134 6.93 -0.55 -12.86
C PRO A 134 6.44 0.85 -12.51
N VAL A 135 7.25 1.89 -12.79
CA VAL A 135 6.91 3.28 -12.45
C VAL A 135 5.86 3.83 -13.42
N ARG A 136 5.93 3.50 -14.71
CA ARG A 136 4.88 3.84 -15.68
C ARG A 136 3.60 3.07 -15.42
N CYS A 137 3.68 1.80 -15.05
CA CYS A 137 2.53 1.01 -14.63
C CYS A 137 1.82 1.68 -13.43
N LEU A 138 2.59 2.09 -12.41
CA LEU A 138 2.08 2.89 -11.29
C LEU A 138 1.40 4.18 -11.73
N MET A 139 2.05 4.97 -12.58
CA MET A 139 1.50 6.21 -13.10
C MET A 139 0.21 6.00 -13.90
N TRP A 140 0.09 4.90 -14.64
CA TRP A 140 -1.11 4.56 -15.38
C TRP A 140 -2.28 4.28 -14.45
N TYR A 141 -2.14 3.34 -13.52
CA TYR A 141 -3.22 2.98 -12.60
C TYR A 141 -3.61 4.14 -11.69
N ALA A 142 -2.63 4.92 -11.20
CA ALA A 142 -2.92 6.13 -10.43
C ALA A 142 -3.71 7.16 -11.26
N ALA A 143 -3.45 7.29 -12.56
CA ALA A 143 -4.19 8.21 -13.42
C ALA A 143 -5.68 7.83 -13.60
N LEU A 144 -6.04 6.56 -13.39
CA LEU A 144 -7.43 6.09 -13.38
C LEU A 144 -8.19 6.53 -12.12
N THR A 145 -7.47 6.87 -11.04
CA THR A 145 -8.09 7.26 -9.77
C THR A 145 -8.33 8.76 -9.69
N ARG A 146 -9.30 9.15 -8.86
CA ARG A 146 -9.65 10.55 -8.64
C ARG A 146 -8.57 11.30 -7.87
N CYS A 147 -7.91 10.66 -6.91
CA CYS A 147 -6.85 11.29 -6.12
C CYS A 147 -5.53 11.38 -6.89
N ARG A 148 -5.31 10.50 -7.89
CA ARG A 148 -4.06 10.41 -8.68
C ARG A 148 -2.82 10.31 -7.80
N GLU A 149 -2.95 9.63 -6.67
CA GLU A 149 -1.86 9.45 -5.73
C GLU A 149 -1.02 8.24 -6.11
N HIS A 150 0.29 8.49 -6.16
CA HIS A 150 1.32 7.51 -6.48
C HIS A 150 2.10 7.26 -5.20
N SER A 151 2.19 6.02 -4.76
CA SER A 151 2.99 5.65 -3.61
C SER A 151 4.10 4.69 -3.99
N ILE A 152 5.29 4.94 -3.46
CA ILE A 152 6.51 4.16 -3.71
C ILE A 152 7.23 3.88 -2.39
N MET A 153 8.12 2.89 -2.40
CA MET A 153 9.11 2.70 -1.34
C MET A 153 10.29 3.67 -1.52
N ILE A 154 10.93 4.07 -0.41
CA ILE A 154 12.11 4.97 -0.45
C ILE A 154 13.29 4.37 -1.23
N GLY A 155 13.42 3.04 -1.30
CA GLY A 155 14.52 2.38 -2.00
C GLY A 155 14.57 2.70 -3.50
N LEU A 156 13.44 3.10 -4.11
CA LEU A 156 13.43 3.60 -5.49
C LEU A 156 14.31 4.86 -5.68
N LEU A 157 14.35 5.75 -4.68
CA LEU A 157 15.18 6.96 -4.69
C LEU A 157 16.65 6.67 -4.33
N GLN A 158 16.90 5.57 -3.63
CA GLN A 158 18.23 5.20 -3.14
C GLN A 158 18.98 4.27 -4.09
N THR A 159 18.28 3.62 -5.01
CA THR A 159 18.78 2.62 -5.95
C THR A 159 20.12 2.97 -6.61
N PHE A 160 20.29 4.22 -7.03
CA PHE A 160 21.48 4.62 -7.78
C PHE A 160 22.64 5.10 -6.90
N GLN A 161 22.47 5.23 -5.59
CA GLN A 161 23.48 5.80 -4.68
C GLN A 161 24.77 4.96 -4.64
N GLY A 162 24.68 3.65 -4.87
CA GLY A 162 25.84 2.76 -4.96
C GLY A 162 26.58 2.79 -6.31
N ARG A 163 26.06 3.50 -7.32
CA ARG A 163 26.65 3.49 -8.67
C ARG A 163 27.72 4.56 -8.84
N LYS A 164 28.82 4.19 -9.50
CA LYS A 164 29.89 5.14 -9.87
C LYS A 164 29.42 6.18 -10.89
N ASN A 165 28.66 5.74 -11.90
CA ASN A 165 28.17 6.59 -12.99
C ASN A 165 26.64 6.41 -13.14
N PRO A 166 25.83 6.97 -12.22
CA PRO A 166 24.39 6.73 -12.19
C PRO A 166 23.63 7.30 -13.40
N ASP A 167 24.23 8.27 -14.11
CA ASP A 167 23.67 8.88 -15.32
C ASP A 167 24.13 8.20 -16.63
N GLN A 168 24.88 7.09 -16.54
CA GLN A 168 25.24 6.28 -17.70
C GLN A 168 24.34 5.04 -17.81
N PRO A 169 23.89 4.68 -19.03
CA PRO A 169 23.14 3.47 -19.28
C PRO A 169 23.89 2.23 -18.79
N ASP A 170 23.14 1.26 -18.29
CA ASP A 170 23.69 0.04 -17.69
C ASP A 170 22.72 -1.11 -17.93
N PRO A 171 23.19 -2.26 -18.42
CA PRO A 171 22.33 -3.41 -18.67
C PRO A 171 21.55 -3.90 -17.44
N GLN A 172 22.01 -3.56 -16.22
CA GLN A 172 21.37 -3.95 -14.96
C GLN A 172 20.33 -2.93 -14.47
N TYR A 173 20.08 -1.85 -15.19
CA TYR A 173 19.13 -0.82 -14.76
C TYR A 173 18.24 -0.38 -15.92
N ARG A 174 16.94 -0.32 -15.66
CA ARG A 174 15.95 0.13 -16.65
C ARG A 174 16.10 1.60 -17.04
N TRP A 175 16.64 2.42 -16.13
CA TRP A 175 16.90 3.83 -16.36
C TRP A 175 18.27 4.22 -15.84
N THR A 176 18.78 5.30 -16.41
CA THR A 176 19.70 6.18 -15.70
C THR A 176 18.98 6.93 -14.58
N ARG A 177 19.72 7.44 -13.60
CA ARG A 177 19.15 8.29 -12.55
C ARG A 177 18.45 9.52 -13.15
N ALA A 178 19.08 10.19 -14.12
CA ALA A 178 18.48 11.34 -14.81
C ALA A 178 17.13 11.00 -15.49
N GLU A 179 17.04 9.89 -16.22
CA GLU A 179 15.80 9.46 -16.89
C GLU A 179 14.67 9.17 -15.90
N LEU A 180 14.97 8.45 -14.80
CA LEU A 180 13.95 8.19 -13.77
C LEU A 180 13.54 9.48 -13.06
N ALA A 181 14.48 10.38 -12.76
CA ALA A 181 14.17 11.68 -12.19
C ALA A 181 13.27 12.52 -13.10
N ASP A 182 13.52 12.55 -14.40
CA ASP A 182 12.68 13.25 -15.37
C ASP A 182 11.29 12.61 -15.49
N LEU A 183 11.19 11.28 -15.46
CA LEU A 183 9.92 10.58 -15.41
C LEU A 183 9.12 10.95 -14.15
N MET A 184 9.76 10.94 -12.97
CA MET A 184 9.12 11.30 -11.70
C MET A 184 8.68 12.76 -11.66
N ARG A 185 9.43 13.68 -12.29
CA ARG A 185 9.07 15.11 -12.43
C ARG A 185 7.80 15.35 -13.23
N THR A 186 7.34 14.39 -14.02
CA THR A 186 6.05 14.51 -14.73
C THR A 186 4.84 14.50 -13.79
N ARG A 187 5.04 14.20 -12.50
CA ARG A 187 4.00 14.24 -11.46
C ARG A 187 4.35 15.30 -10.41
N PRO A 188 3.34 16.02 -9.88
CA PRO A 188 3.59 17.11 -8.94
C PRO A 188 3.99 16.64 -7.54
N SER A 189 3.60 15.40 -7.17
CA SER A 189 3.85 14.85 -5.84
C SER A 189 3.89 13.34 -5.83
N TRP A 190 4.63 12.77 -4.89
CA TRP A 190 4.72 11.35 -4.61
C TRP A 190 4.59 11.09 -3.10
N THR A 191 3.92 9.99 -2.77
CA THR A 191 3.85 9.46 -1.40
C THR A 191 4.95 8.43 -1.23
N VAL A 192 5.84 8.62 -0.26
CA VAL A 192 7.04 7.79 -0.09
C VAL A 192 6.98 7.07 1.24
N VAL A 193 6.99 5.74 1.20
CA VAL A 193 7.10 4.89 2.39
C VAL A 193 8.56 4.94 2.86
N VAL A 194 8.80 5.58 4.00
CA VAL A 194 10.15 5.92 4.49
C VAL A 194 10.72 4.94 5.53
N LEU A 195 9.92 3.95 5.94
CA LEU A 195 10.33 2.91 6.88
C LEU A 195 9.89 1.55 6.34
N PRO A 196 10.57 0.45 6.73
CA PRO A 196 10.06 -0.88 6.49
C PRO A 196 8.60 -1.00 6.97
N PRO A 197 7.72 -1.62 6.18
CA PRO A 197 6.31 -1.79 6.51
C PRO A 197 6.12 -2.42 7.88
N VAL A 198 5.26 -1.80 8.69
CA VAL A 198 4.96 -2.24 10.04
C VAL A 198 3.83 -3.28 10.00
N VAL A 199 4.18 -4.55 10.21
CA VAL A 199 3.16 -5.61 10.27
C VAL A 199 2.60 -5.73 11.68
N ILE A 200 1.28 -5.56 11.81
CA ILE A 200 0.51 -5.73 13.03
C ILE A 200 -0.23 -7.06 12.98
N HIS A 201 0.07 -7.96 13.90
CA HIS A 201 -0.65 -9.22 14.06
C HIS A 201 -1.78 -9.02 15.06
N ALA A 202 -3.01 -8.98 14.58
CA ALA A 202 -4.18 -8.78 15.43
C ALA A 202 -5.40 -9.50 14.85
N ASN A 203 -6.34 -9.88 15.70
CA ASN A 203 -7.62 -10.38 15.20
C ASN A 203 -8.43 -9.25 14.51
N ALA A 204 -9.42 -9.62 13.70
CA ALA A 204 -10.20 -8.65 12.93
C ALA A 204 -10.93 -7.62 13.81
N LYS A 205 -11.39 -8.02 15.02
CA LYS A 205 -12.07 -7.10 15.94
C LYS A 205 -11.13 -6.01 16.46
N THR A 206 -9.90 -6.37 16.78
CA THR A 206 -8.88 -5.42 17.28
C THR A 206 -8.38 -4.49 16.17
N GLY A 207 -8.26 -4.98 14.93
CA GLY A 207 -7.83 -4.16 13.79
C GLY A 207 -8.92 -3.24 13.21
N ALA A 208 -10.20 -3.50 13.51
CA ALA A 208 -11.32 -2.72 12.98
C ALA A 208 -11.22 -1.24 13.38
N GLY A 209 -11.66 -0.35 12.49
CA GLY A 209 -11.59 1.10 12.65
C GLY A 209 -10.29 1.69 12.12
N LEU A 210 -9.12 1.11 12.45
CA LEU A 210 -7.83 1.56 11.89
C LEU A 210 -7.54 0.96 10.51
N PHE A 211 -7.96 -0.28 10.27
CA PHE A 211 -7.80 -0.98 8.98
C PHE A 211 -9.13 -1.09 8.22
N GLY A 212 -9.98 -0.06 8.30
CA GLY A 212 -11.34 -0.07 7.77
C GLY A 212 -12.36 -0.68 8.73
N LEU A 213 -13.65 -0.52 8.41
CA LEU A 213 -14.75 -0.92 9.29
C LEU A 213 -14.78 -2.43 9.51
N LEU A 214 -14.45 -3.20 8.48
CA LEU A 214 -14.49 -4.67 8.50
C LEU A 214 -13.09 -5.28 8.38
N THR A 215 -12.02 -4.52 8.63
CA THR A 215 -10.62 -4.90 8.31
C THR A 215 -10.39 -5.14 6.82
N ASP A 216 -11.12 -4.39 6.00
CA ASP A 216 -11.11 -4.39 4.54
C ASP A 216 -10.20 -3.33 3.92
N ALA A 217 -9.49 -2.55 4.75
CA ALA A 217 -8.37 -1.70 4.35
C ALA A 217 -7.08 -2.17 5.06
N ARG A 218 -6.60 -3.36 4.69
CA ARG A 218 -5.51 -4.07 5.42
C ARG A 218 -4.16 -3.38 5.35
N VAL A 219 -3.98 -2.53 4.35
CA VAL A 219 -2.80 -1.68 4.19
C VAL A 219 -3.24 -0.24 4.37
N GLN A 220 -2.48 0.50 5.17
CA GLN A 220 -2.71 1.90 5.47
C GLN A 220 -1.41 2.68 5.31
N LEU A 221 -1.48 3.79 4.58
CA LEU A 221 -0.40 4.78 4.49
C LEU A 221 -0.77 5.93 5.42
N VAL A 222 0.07 6.21 6.39
CA VAL A 222 -0.14 7.26 7.39
C VAL A 222 0.96 8.30 7.23
N ASP A 223 0.58 9.57 7.10
CA ASP A 223 1.51 10.70 7.05
C ASP A 223 2.47 10.64 8.25
N ALA A 224 3.77 10.71 7.99
CA ALA A 224 4.80 10.64 9.01
C ALA A 224 4.77 11.86 9.97
N ASP A 225 4.13 12.96 9.56
CA ASP A 225 3.91 14.15 10.39
C ASP A 225 2.59 14.07 11.19
N ASP A 226 1.69 13.13 10.88
CA ASP A 226 0.49 12.84 11.70
C ASP A 226 0.85 11.92 12.89
N GLU A 227 1.59 12.50 13.85
CA GLU A 227 2.02 11.79 15.05
C GLU A 227 0.85 11.14 15.81
N ALA A 228 -0.32 11.80 15.81
CA ALA A 228 -1.51 11.32 16.50
C ALA A 228 -2.07 10.05 15.84
N ARG A 229 -2.09 9.98 14.51
CA ARG A 229 -2.53 8.78 13.79
C ARG A 229 -1.51 7.67 13.87
N VAL A 230 -0.22 7.96 13.73
CA VAL A 230 0.85 6.96 13.93
C VAL A 230 0.75 6.35 15.33
N ALA A 231 0.57 7.18 16.37
CA ALA A 231 0.43 6.71 17.75
C ALA A 231 -0.76 5.75 17.93
N LYS A 232 -1.88 5.95 17.23
CA LYS A 232 -3.02 5.02 17.29
C LYS A 232 -2.68 3.63 16.76
N PHE A 233 -1.90 3.53 15.68
CA PHE A 233 -1.45 2.23 15.16
C PHE A 233 -0.44 1.57 16.10
N VAL A 234 0.50 2.34 16.66
CA VAL A 234 1.48 1.82 17.63
C VAL A 234 0.79 1.34 18.92
N ALA A 235 -0.22 2.06 19.40
CA ALA A 235 -0.98 1.69 20.59
C ALA A 235 -1.77 0.37 20.44
N LEU A 236 -1.99 -0.14 19.21
CA LEU A 236 -2.55 -1.49 19.05
C LEU A 236 -1.68 -2.56 19.71
N GLY A 237 -0.36 -2.34 19.80
CA GLY A 237 0.57 -3.25 20.47
C GLY A 237 0.35 -3.37 21.98
N GLU A 238 -0.42 -2.46 22.59
CA GLU A 238 -0.80 -2.53 24.00
C GLU A 238 -1.97 -3.48 24.25
N ALA A 239 -2.69 -3.89 23.20
CA ALA A 239 -3.83 -4.80 23.32
C ALA A 239 -3.40 -6.27 23.45
N CYS A 240 -4.21 -7.07 24.15
CA CYS A 240 -3.94 -8.50 24.32
C CYS A 240 -3.88 -9.23 22.98
N ASN A 241 -2.88 -10.12 22.83
CA ASN A 241 -2.64 -10.91 21.63
C ASN A 241 -2.37 -10.09 20.35
N VAL A 242 -1.82 -8.88 20.52
CA VAL A 242 -1.29 -8.09 19.41
C VAL A 242 0.23 -8.09 19.44
N THR A 243 0.85 -8.24 18.26
CA THR A 243 2.28 -7.97 18.08
C THR A 243 2.52 -7.02 16.93
N ILE A 244 3.57 -6.21 17.06
CA ILE A 244 4.01 -5.26 16.04
C ILE A 244 5.45 -5.64 15.66
N GLY A 245 5.67 -5.89 14.37
CA GLY A 245 6.96 -6.38 13.86
C GLY A 245 8.10 -5.35 13.89
N ALA A 246 7.79 -4.06 13.71
CA ALA A 246 8.78 -2.98 13.69
C ALA A 246 8.52 -1.93 14.78
N ARG A 247 9.59 -1.35 15.32
CA ARG A 247 9.47 -0.17 16.19
C ARG A 247 9.34 1.08 15.34
N VAL A 248 8.24 1.80 15.50
CA VAL A 248 8.07 3.15 14.95
C VAL A 248 7.93 4.13 16.10
N GLY A 249 8.93 4.98 16.25
CA GLY A 249 8.97 6.04 17.26
C GLY A 249 9.37 7.38 16.66
N LYS A 250 9.32 8.44 17.48
CA LYS A 250 9.63 9.80 17.05
C LYS A 250 11.04 9.94 16.48
N LYS A 251 12.01 9.22 17.06
CA LYS A 251 13.41 9.25 16.64
C LYS A 251 13.56 8.60 15.26
N GLU A 252 12.97 7.42 15.08
CA GLU A 252 13.00 6.67 13.82
C GLU A 252 12.35 7.47 12.70
N LEU A 253 11.21 8.13 12.96
CA LEU A 253 10.54 9.00 11.99
C LEU A 253 11.37 10.25 11.65
N ALA A 254 12.05 10.84 12.62
CA ALA A 254 12.91 11.99 12.36
C ALA A 254 14.08 11.61 11.45
N LEU A 255 14.73 10.48 11.71
CA LEU A 255 15.80 9.94 10.88
C LEU A 255 15.32 9.60 9.47
N ALA A 256 14.19 8.89 9.36
CA ALA A 256 13.62 8.51 8.06
C ALA A 256 13.23 9.72 7.19
N LYS A 257 12.76 10.82 7.82
CA LYS A 257 12.48 12.08 7.11
C LYS A 257 13.76 12.79 6.66
N GLU A 258 14.82 12.74 7.45
CA GLU A 258 16.13 13.27 7.05
C GLU A 258 16.71 12.46 5.89
N GLU A 259 16.66 11.13 5.97
CA GLU A 259 17.06 10.22 4.91
C GLU A 259 16.30 10.45 3.61
N LEU A 260 14.98 10.70 3.69
CA LEU A 260 14.19 11.08 2.52
C LEU A 260 14.71 12.40 1.89
N ARG A 261 15.00 13.43 2.69
CA ARG A 261 15.54 14.70 2.16
C ARG A 261 16.90 14.51 1.49
N ASP A 262 17.76 13.71 2.09
CA ASP A 262 19.08 13.40 1.52
C ASP A 262 18.94 12.61 0.20
N ALA A 263 18.07 11.60 0.19
CA ALA A 263 17.77 10.82 -1.01
C ALA A 263 17.18 11.70 -2.13
N VAL A 264 16.25 12.60 -1.80
CA VAL A 264 15.66 13.54 -2.76
C VAL A 264 16.70 14.52 -3.31
N SER A 265 17.50 15.12 -2.42
CA SER A 265 18.56 16.06 -2.81
C SER A 265 19.57 15.40 -3.74
N TRP A 266 20.01 14.18 -3.41
CA TRP A 266 20.93 13.41 -4.24
C TRP A 266 20.29 13.02 -5.57
N PHE A 267 19.07 12.50 -5.55
CA PHE A 267 18.41 11.92 -6.71
C PHE A 267 17.97 12.98 -7.73
N PHE A 268 17.48 14.13 -7.29
CA PHE A 268 17.03 15.22 -8.17
C PHE A 268 18.08 16.33 -8.34
N GLY A 269 19.18 16.28 -7.59
CA GLY A 269 20.25 17.28 -7.55
C GLY A 269 19.98 18.44 -6.58
N SER A 270 18.74 18.62 -6.12
CA SER A 270 18.33 19.51 -5.02
C SER A 270 16.84 19.29 -4.73
N GLU A 271 16.38 19.63 -3.52
CA GLU A 271 14.96 19.58 -3.15
C GLU A 271 14.10 20.49 -4.06
N ASP A 272 14.58 21.67 -4.44
CA ASP A 272 13.85 22.61 -5.32
C ASP A 272 13.58 22.08 -6.74
N LYS A 273 14.29 21.02 -7.15
CA LYS A 273 14.14 20.38 -8.47
C LYS A 273 13.32 19.10 -8.39
N ALA A 274 12.86 18.73 -7.20
CA ALA A 274 12.08 17.54 -6.96
C ALA A 274 10.58 17.86 -6.94
N PRO A 275 9.72 16.91 -7.33
CA PRO A 275 8.32 16.90 -6.91
C PRO A 275 8.18 16.94 -5.39
N VAL A 276 6.98 17.27 -4.91
CA VAL A 276 6.68 17.17 -3.47
C VAL A 276 6.73 15.71 -3.03
N MET A 277 7.67 15.36 -2.16
CA MET A 277 7.78 14.02 -1.57
C MET A 277 7.15 14.00 -0.18
N ARG A 278 6.07 13.24 -0.01
CA ARG A 278 5.33 13.13 1.25
C ARG A 278 5.73 11.86 2.00
N PRO A 279 6.41 11.97 3.15
CA PRO A 279 6.81 10.80 3.92
C PRO A 279 5.59 10.14 4.57
N VAL A 280 5.46 8.82 4.43
CA VAL A 280 4.44 8.02 5.09
C VAL A 280 5.02 6.77 5.74
N VAL A 281 4.31 6.26 6.74
CA VAL A 281 4.53 4.95 7.33
C VAL A 281 3.47 4.00 6.78
N MET A 282 3.90 2.84 6.27
CA MET A 282 2.98 1.78 5.88
C MET A 282 2.70 0.87 7.07
N PHE A 283 1.42 0.74 7.43
CA PHE A 283 0.93 -0.26 8.38
C PHE A 283 0.19 -1.36 7.64
N ARG A 284 0.41 -2.61 8.07
CA ARG A 284 -0.17 -3.81 7.45
C ARG A 284 -0.82 -4.69 8.51
N LEU A 285 -2.05 -5.15 8.29
CA LEU A 285 -2.76 -6.02 9.22
C LEU A 285 -2.66 -7.50 8.80
N CYS A 286 -2.03 -8.30 9.66
CA CYS A 286 -2.07 -9.76 9.61
C CYS A 286 -3.09 -10.30 10.61
N THR A 287 -4.12 -10.99 10.11
CA THR A 287 -5.14 -11.66 10.94
C THR A 287 -4.86 -13.15 11.13
N GLY A 288 -3.64 -13.61 10.87
CA GLY A 288 -3.26 -15.02 10.95
C GLY A 288 -2.98 -15.46 12.39
N THR A 289 -3.76 -16.42 12.89
CA THR A 289 -3.61 -16.99 14.24
C THR A 289 -2.28 -17.70 14.47
N GLU A 290 -1.68 -18.25 13.41
CA GLU A 290 -0.37 -18.92 13.45
C GLU A 290 0.83 -17.94 13.52
N CYS A 291 0.58 -16.64 13.31
CA CYS A 291 1.60 -15.59 13.42
C CYS A 291 1.53 -14.85 14.77
N GLN A 292 0.63 -15.25 15.68
CA GLN A 292 0.51 -14.67 17.01
C GLN A 292 1.38 -15.47 17.99
N PRO A 293 2.18 -14.83 18.86
CA PRO A 293 2.81 -15.55 19.96
C PRO A 293 1.74 -16.05 20.93
N PHE A 294 1.89 -17.31 21.35
CA PHE A 294 1.01 -18.01 22.28
C PHE A 294 1.13 -17.51 23.73
N TYR A 295 1.12 -16.21 24.03
CA TYR A 295 1.15 -15.78 25.44
C TYR A 295 0.40 -14.47 25.69
N CYS A 296 -0.55 -14.52 26.62
CA CYS A 296 -0.96 -13.39 27.44
C CYS A 296 -0.45 -13.67 28.87
N LYS A 297 0.19 -12.68 29.51
CA LYS A 297 0.30 -12.66 30.97
C LYS A 297 -1.00 -12.11 31.56
#